data_AF-A0ABD0QZ47-F1
#
_entry.id   AF-A0ABD0QZ47-F1
#
_cell.length_a   1.000
_cell.length_b   1.000
_cell.length_c   1.000
_cell.angle_alpha   90.00
_cell.angle_beta   90.00
_cell.angle_gamma   90.00
#
_symmetry.space_group_name_H-M   'P 1'
#
loop_
_entity.id
_entity.type
_entity.pdbx_description
1 polymer ?
#
loop_
_entity_poly.entity_id
_entity_poly.type
_entity_poly.pdbx_seq_one_letter_code
_entity_poly.pdbx_strand_id
1 'polypeptide(L)' 'GTFTPNMKSTKDYPDEVINFMRNHPTMFNAVYPVHKRPLVVRTNVDYEFTTITVDQVAAADGNYE' A
#
# COMPACT_ATOMS: atom_id res chain seq x y z
N GLY A 1 3.17 10.03 29.77
CA GLY A 1 1.79 9.59 30.05
C GLY A 1 1.59 8.24 29.39
N THR A 2 1.24 7.25 30.21
CA THR A 2 0.65 5.93 29.90
C THR A 2 1.12 5.18 28.65
N PHE A 3 2.22 4.43 28.85
CA PHE A 3 2.50 3.17 28.16
C PHE A 3 1.32 2.21 28.49
N THR A 4 0.57 1.72 27.50
CA THR A 4 -0.54 0.77 27.72
C THR A 4 -0.07 -0.65 27.40
N PRO A 5 0.43 -1.43 28.36
CA PRO A 5 1.23 -2.61 28.08
C PRO A 5 0.39 -3.86 27.72
N ASN A 6 -0.91 -3.73 27.42
CA ASN A 6 -1.77 -4.89 27.22
C ASN A 6 -3.04 -4.64 26.37
N MET A 7 -2.88 -4.03 25.20
CA MET A 7 -3.94 -4.02 24.18
C MET A 7 -3.93 -5.35 23.43
N LYS A 8 -4.82 -6.27 23.79
CA LYS A 8 -4.95 -7.58 23.15
C LYS A 8 -5.97 -7.57 22.00
N SER A 9 -6.81 -6.54 21.96
CA SER A 9 -7.86 -6.34 20.96
C SER A 9 -7.96 -4.87 20.56
N THR A 10 -8.43 -4.61 19.33
CA THR A 10 -8.73 -3.26 18.85
C THR A 10 -9.90 -2.60 19.61
N LYS A 11 -10.67 -3.38 20.37
CA LYS A 11 -11.72 -2.87 21.28
C LYS A 11 -11.17 -2.23 22.54
N ASP A 12 -9.90 -2.50 22.89
CA ASP A 12 -9.27 -1.99 24.10
C ASP A 12 -8.62 -0.61 23.87
N TYR A 13 -8.84 -0.01 22.70
CA TYR A 13 -8.26 1.29 22.33
C TYR A 13 -8.97 2.43 23.06
N PRO A 14 -8.22 3.37 23.67
CA PRO A 14 -8.77 4.57 24.26
C PRO A 14 -9.55 5.42 23.25
N ASP A 15 -10.58 6.10 23.73
CA ASP A 15 -11.42 6.99 22.92
C ASP A 15 -10.61 8.07 22.17
N GLU A 16 -9.51 8.56 22.74
CA GLU A 16 -8.63 9.53 22.11
C GLU A 16 -8.04 9.01 20.79
N VAL A 17 -7.54 7.76 20.80
CA VAL A 17 -6.97 7.12 19.60
C VAL A 17 -8.06 6.88 18.56
N ILE A 18 -9.25 6.45 18.99
CA ILE A 18 -10.41 6.25 18.12
C ILE A 18 -10.85 7.57 17.47
N ASN A 19 -10.95 8.65 18.26
CA ASN A 19 -11.34 9.97 17.76
C ASN A 19 -10.29 10.55 16.81
N PHE A 20 -9.01 10.36 17.11
CA PHE A 20 -7.93 10.76 16.22
C PHE A 20 -8.05 10.08 14.85
N MET A 21 -8.14 8.75 14.81
CA MET A 21 -8.23 7.98 13.57
C MET A 21 -9.51 8.31 12.77
N ARG A 22 -10.64 8.56 13.46
CA ARG A 22 -11.90 8.97 12.82
C ARG A 22 -11.77 10.32 12.11
N ASN A 23 -11.05 11.26 12.72
CA ASN A 23 -10.90 12.62 12.19
C ASN A 23 -9.71 12.76 11.23
N HIS A 24 -8.80 11.78 11.18
CA HIS A 24 -7.59 11.80 10.35
C HIS A 24 -7.41 10.47 9.59
N PRO A 25 -8.30 10.14 8.64
CA PRO A 25 -8.22 8.88 7.91
C PRO A 25 -7.09 8.84 6.88
N THR A 26 -6.48 9.98 6.56
CA THR A 26 -5.43 10.10 5.54
C THR A 26 -4.04 10.14 6.14
N MET A 27 -3.09 9.53 5.45
CA MET A 27 -1.67 9.66 5.75
C MET A 27 -1.12 10.94 5.11
N PHE A 28 -0.16 11.60 5.78
CA PHE A 28 0.49 12.80 5.24
C PHE A 28 1.42 12.49 4.07
N ASN A 29 2.20 11.41 4.16
CA ASN A 29 3.19 11.05 3.15
C ASN A 29 2.55 10.23 2.02
N ALA A 30 2.91 10.56 0.78
CA ALA A 30 2.52 9.79 -0.39
C ALA A 30 3.36 8.49 -0.52
N VAL A 31 2.75 7.47 -1.11
CA VAL A 31 3.44 6.24 -1.53
C VAL A 31 3.92 6.43 -2.97
N TYR A 32 5.23 6.26 -3.20
CA TYR A 32 5.81 6.29 -4.54
C TYR A 32 6.05 4.87 -5.05
N PRO A 33 5.92 4.63 -6.37
CA PRO A 33 6.29 3.35 -6.95
C PRO A 33 7.79 3.09 -6.77
N VAL A 34 8.19 1.82 -6.87
CA VAL A 34 9.60 1.44 -6.88
C VAL A 34 10.32 2.23 -7.98
N HIS A 35 11.51 2.75 -7.67
CA HIS A 35 12.28 3.65 -8.54
C HIS A 35 11.63 5.00 -8.88
N LYS A 36 10.53 5.40 -8.22
CA LYS A 36 9.80 6.65 -8.45
C LYS A 36 9.34 6.86 -9.90
N ARG A 37 9.12 5.78 -10.64
CA ARG A 37 8.67 5.80 -12.04
C ARG A 37 7.81 4.58 -12.38
N PRO A 38 6.90 4.67 -13.36
CA PRO A 38 6.15 3.51 -13.85
C PRO A 38 7.06 2.50 -14.58
N LEU A 39 6.70 1.22 -14.53
CA LEU A 39 7.42 0.16 -15.26
C LEU A 39 7.05 0.13 -16.75
N VAL A 40 5.80 0.41 -17.09
CA VAL A 40 5.30 0.43 -18.48
C VAL A 40 4.47 1.69 -18.70
N VAL A 41 4.67 2.32 -19.85
CA VAL A 41 3.93 3.51 -20.28
C VAL A 41 3.42 3.30 -21.70
N ARG A 42 2.12 3.51 -21.92
CA ARG A 42 1.51 3.60 -23.26
C ARG A 42 0.86 4.97 -23.41
N THR A 43 1.22 5.68 -24.47
CA THR A 43 0.71 7.01 -24.82
C THR A 43 0.28 7.02 -26.28
N ASN A 44 -0.61 7.95 -26.66
CA ASN A 44 -1.13 8.09 -28.02
C ASN A 44 -1.88 6.84 -28.52
N VAL A 45 -2.61 6.18 -27.63
CA VAL A 45 -3.52 5.07 -27.93
C VAL A 45 -4.93 5.43 -27.48
N ASP A 46 -5.94 4.81 -28.08
CA ASP A 46 -7.37 5.03 -27.83
C ASP A 46 -7.96 4.05 -26.81
N TYR A 47 -7.11 3.28 -26.11
CA TYR A 47 -7.50 2.31 -25.10
C TYR A 47 -6.74 2.50 -23.78
N GLU A 48 -7.30 1.95 -22.70
CA GLU A 48 -6.73 1.94 -21.36
C GLU A 48 -6.43 0.52 -20.90
N PHE A 49 -5.41 0.35 -20.05
CA PHE A 49 -5.18 -0.92 -19.37
C PHE A 49 -6.20 -1.10 -18.24
N THR A 50 -6.92 -2.22 -18.24
CA THR A 50 -7.98 -2.49 -17.27
C THR A 50 -7.70 -3.68 -16.36
N THR A 51 -6.83 -4.59 -16.78
CA THR A 51 -6.53 -5.84 -16.07
C THR A 51 -5.03 -6.11 -16.14
N ILE A 52 -4.49 -6.72 -15.09
CA ILE A 52 -3.11 -7.17 -15.01
C ILE A 52 -3.08 -8.58 -14.41
N THR A 53 -2.21 -9.44 -14.92
CA THR A 53 -1.82 -10.71 -14.31
C THR A 53 -0.30 -10.79 -14.34
N VAL A 54 0.29 -11.40 -13.33
CA VAL A 54 1.74 -11.55 -13.18
C VAL A 54 2.01 -13.02 -12.85
N ASP A 55 2.97 -13.61 -13.52
CA ASP A 55 3.45 -14.97 -13.24
C ASP A 55 4.95 -14.89 -12.93
N GLN A 56 5.35 -15.38 -11.76
CA GLN A 56 6.74 -15.38 -11.35
C GLN A 56 7.37 -16.70 -11.77
N VAL A 57 8.20 -16.66 -12.81
CA VAL A 57 8.76 -17.87 -13.43
C VAL A 57 10.26 -17.96 -13.16
N ALA A 58 10.71 -19.09 -12.63
CA ALA A 58 12.13 -19.42 -12.58
C ALA A 58 12.60 -19.85 -13.97
N ALA A 59 13.31 -18.97 -14.68
CA ALA A 59 13.94 -19.30 -15.95
C ALA A 59 15.40 -19.70 -15.78
N ALA A 60 15.95 -20.30 -16.83
CA ALA A 60 17.30 -20.89 -16.82
C ALA A 60 18.42 -19.86 -16.59
N ASP A 61 18.14 -18.58 -16.81
CA ASP A 61 19.03 -17.42 -16.63
C ASP A 61 18.65 -16.54 -15.43
N GLY A 62 17.60 -16.90 -14.69
CA GLY A 62 17.13 -16.18 -13.50
C GLY A 62 15.61 -16.18 -13.38
N ASN A 63 15.08 -15.73 -12.26
CA ASN A 63 13.64 -15.55 -12.11
C ASN A 63 13.19 -14.31 -12.91
N TYR A 64 12.15 -14.45 -13.73
CA TYR A 64 11.43 -13.34 -14.36
C TYR A 64 10.19 -13.00 -13.52
N GLU A 65 9.94 -11.70 -13.37
CA GLU A 65 8.72 -11.12 -12.80
C GLU A 65 7.98 -10.31 -13.88
#